data_AF-A0A934PQ08-F1
#
_entry.id   AF-A0A934PQ08-F1
#
_cell.length_a   1.000
_cell.length_b   1.000
_cell.length_c   1.000
_cell.angle_alpha   90.00
_cell.angle_beta   90.00
_cell.angle_gamma   90.00
#
_symmetry.space_group_name_H-M   'P 1'
#
loop_
_entity.id
_entity.type
_entity.pdbx_description
1 polymer ?
#
loop_
_entity_poly.entity_id
_entity_poly.type
_entity_poly.pdbx_seq_one_letter_code
_entity_poly.pdbx_strand_id
1 'polypeptide(L)' 'MKTIKIDGNPETMRAVMIPRTDIYKEHDTIRLESTEDGHETVEKTIFRIVDAGEDKLELQFE' A
#
# COMPACT_ATOMS: atom_id res chain seq x y z
N MET A 1 -11.06 7.05 -2.25
CA MET A 1 -9.72 6.73 -1.74
C MET A 1 -9.71 5.29 -1.30
N LYS A 2 -8.70 4.49 -1.70
CA LYS A 2 -8.60 3.07 -1.33
C LYS A 2 -7.85 2.91 0.00
N THR A 3 -8.22 1.92 0.80
CA THR A 3 -7.52 1.56 2.04
C THR A 3 -6.88 0.17 1.89
N ILE A 4 -5.63 0.04 2.30
CA ILE A 4 -4.89 -1.22 2.31
C ILE A 4 -4.54 -1.54 3.76
N LYS A 5 -4.91 -2.74 4.20
CA LYS A 5 -4.53 -3.25 5.51
C LYS A 5 -3.14 -3.87 5.42
N ILE A 6 -2.28 -3.50 6.35
CA ILE A 6 -0.89 -3.92 6.42
C ILE A 6 -0.57 -4.43 7.83
N ASP A 7 0.42 -5.32 7.91
CA ASP A 7 1.02 -5.69 9.20
C ASP A 7 2.18 -4.73 9.50
N GLY A 8 2.25 -4.21 10.73
CA GLY A 8 3.27 -3.24 11.17
C GLY A 8 2.85 -1.77 11.06
N ASN A 9 3.83 -0.86 11.22
CA ASN A 9 3.59 0.58 11.28
C ASN A 9 3.51 1.21 9.87
N PRO A 10 2.39 1.87 9.52
CA PRO A 10 2.17 2.41 8.18
C PRO A 10 3.02 3.65 7.87
N GLU A 11 3.42 4.44 8.86
CA GLU A 11 4.21 5.66 8.65
C GLU A 11 5.59 5.33 8.06
N THR A 12 6.21 4.26 8.56
CA THR A 12 7.55 3.82 8.17
C THR A 12 7.59 2.94 6.92
N MET A 13 6.44 2.45 6.44
CA MET A 13 6.38 1.61 5.25
C MET A 13 6.75 2.36 3.97
N ARG A 14 7.58 1.72 3.15
CA ARG A 14 8.02 2.20 1.83
C ARG A 14 7.49 1.37 0.67
N ALA A 15 7.02 0.16 0.94
CA ALA A 15 6.42 -0.68 -0.07
C ALA A 15 5.40 -1.64 0.56
N VAL A 16 4.37 -2.01 -0.21
CA VAL A 16 3.40 -3.04 0.15
C VAL A 16 3.17 -3.98 -1.02
N MET A 17 3.09 -5.27 -0.72
CA MET A 17 2.72 -6.31 -1.68
C MET A 17 1.23 -6.57 -1.60
N ILE A 18 0.54 -6.45 -2.72
CA ILE A 18 -0.91 -6.64 -2.79
C ILE A 18 -1.33 -7.56 -3.94
N PRO A 19 -2.49 -8.22 -3.82
CA PRO A 19 -3.07 -8.95 -4.94
C PRO A 19 -3.38 -8.01 -6.12
N ARG A 20 -3.21 -8.52 -7.35
CA ARG A 20 -3.57 -7.83 -8.60
C ARG A 20 -5.08 -7.83 -8.87
N THR A 21 -5.90 -7.80 -7.82
CA THR A 21 -7.37 -7.79 -7.92
C THR A 21 -7.92 -6.40 -8.24
N ASP A 22 -7.13 -5.38 -7.94
CA ASP A 22 -7.52 -3.98 -8.02
C ASP A 22 -6.61 -3.20 -8.97
N ILE A 23 -7.19 -2.18 -9.60
CA ILE A 23 -6.44 -1.21 -10.41
C ILE A 23 -5.93 -0.11 -9.48
N TYR A 24 -4.62 0.09 -9.48
CA TYR A 24 -3.91 1.21 -8.84
C TYR A 24 -3.12 1.96 -9.91
N LYS A 25 -2.87 3.25 -9.70
CA LYS A 25 -2.05 4.07 -10.58
C LYS A 25 -0.94 4.74 -9.79
N GLU A 26 0.17 5.01 -10.48
CA GLU A 26 1.20 5.89 -9.94
C GLU A 26 0.57 7.26 -9.63
N HIS A 27 1.05 7.88 -8.55
CA HIS A 27 0.54 9.11 -7.96
C HIS A 27 -0.89 9.06 -7.38
N ASP A 28 -1.53 7.88 -7.30
CA ASP A 28 -2.75 7.74 -6.50
C ASP A 28 -2.42 7.86 -5.01
N THR A 29 -3.25 8.59 -4.28
CA THR A 29 -3.23 8.59 -2.81
C THR A 29 -4.09 7.45 -2.27
N ILE A 30 -3.49 6.65 -1.40
CA ILE A 30 -4.14 5.56 -0.68
C ILE A 30 -3.96 5.74 0.82
N ARG A 31 -4.79 5.04 1.60
CA ARG A 31 -4.61 4.93 3.05
C ARG A 31 -4.00 3.58 3.38
N LEU A 32 -2.92 3.57 4.15
CA LEU A 32 -2.44 2.38 4.83
C LEU A 32 -3.03 2.36 6.24
N GLU A 33 -3.54 1.20 6.65
CA GLU A 33 -4.11 0.96 7.98
C GLU A 33 -3.40 -0.24 8.59
N SER A 34 -2.83 -0.05 9.79
CA SER A 34 -2.24 -1.16 10.55
C SER A 34 -3.32 -2.11 11.05
N THR A 35 -3.06 -3.41 10.92
CA THR A 35 -3.83 -4.49 11.54
C THR A 35 -3.48 -4.71 13.02
N GLU A 36 -2.39 -4.10 13.50
CA GLU A 36 -1.91 -4.22 14.88
C GLU A 36 -2.75 -3.37 15.85
N ASP A 37 -2.68 -3.71 17.15
CA ASP A 37 -3.36 -2.98 18.22
C ASP A 37 -2.91 -1.52 18.25
N GLY A 38 -3.79 -0.60 17.83
CA GLY A 38 -3.49 0.83 17.72
C GLY A 38 -4.12 1.51 16.50
N HIS A 39 -4.52 0.74 15.47
CA HIS A 39 -5.19 1.26 14.27
C HIS A 39 -4.50 2.50 13.68
N GLU A 40 -3.16 2.50 13.65
CA GLU A 40 -2.41 3.57 13.01
C GLU A 40 -2.82 3.64 11.54
N THR A 41 -3.03 4.86 11.05
CA THR A 41 -3.35 5.10 9.64
C THR A 41 -2.52 6.24 9.09
N VAL A 42 -2.10 6.11 7.84
CA VAL A 42 -1.41 7.18 7.13
C VAL A 42 -1.84 7.20 5.67
N GLU A 43 -1.89 8.39 5.09
CA GLU A 43 -2.12 8.55 3.66
C GLU A 43 -0.76 8.58 2.96
N LYS A 44 -0.59 7.72 1.94
CA LYS A 44 0.61 7.67 1.10
C LYS A 44 0.24 7.82 -0.36
N THR A 45 1.11 8.50 -1.09
CA THR A 45 1.04 8.60 -2.54
C THR A 45 1.90 7.50 -3.14
N ILE A 46 1.34 6.72 -4.06
CA ILE A 46 2.07 5.69 -4.78
C ILE A 46 3.12 6.38 -5.65
N PHE A 47 4.39 6.10 -5.41
CA PHE A 47 5.50 6.57 -6.23
C PHE A 47 5.62 5.75 -7.51
N ARG A 48 5.57 4.42 -7.35
CA ARG A 48 5.76 3.46 -8.44
C ARG A 48 4.97 2.20 -8.19
N ILE A 49 4.49 1.58 -9.27
CA ILE A 49 3.90 0.23 -9.23
C ILE A 49 4.82 -0.73 -9.97
N VAL A 50 5.19 -1.82 -9.31
CA VAL A 50 6.03 -2.86 -9.90
C VAL A 50 5.22 -4.15 -10.05
N ASP A 51 5.34 -4.80 -11.20
CA ASP A 51 4.83 -6.16 -11.40
C ASP A 51 5.70 -7.12 -10.59
N ALA A 52 5.12 -7.74 -9.57
CA ALA A 52 5.82 -8.57 -8.60
C ALA A 52 5.50 -10.07 -8.77
N GLY A 53 4.97 -10.46 -9.93
CA GLY A 53 4.59 -11.83 -10.27
C GLY A 53 3.19 -11.91 -10.87
N GLU A 54 2.76 -13.13 -11.19
CA GLU A 54 1.50 -13.35 -11.92
C GLU A 54 0.26 -12.76 -11.21
N ASP A 55 0.25 -12.74 -9.88
CA ASP A 55 -0.91 -12.39 -9.06
C ASP A 55 -0.70 -11.19 -8.13
N LYS A 56 0.47 -10.54 -8.15
CA LYS A 56 0.82 -9.48 -7.19
C LYS A 56 1.40 -8.23 -7.82
N LEU A 57 1.12 -7.12 -7.16
CA LEU A 57 1.75 -5.83 -7.42
C LEU A 57 2.51 -5.40 -6.16
N GLU A 58 3.65 -4.77 -6.34
CA GLU A 58 4.31 -3.99 -5.30
C GLU A 58 3.98 -2.51 -5.50
N LEU A 59 3.34 -1.90 -4.51
CA LEU A 59 3.16 -0.45 -4.47
C LEU A 59 4.29 0.16 -3.65
N GLN A 60 5.09 1.03 -4.27
CA GLN A 60 6.18 1.73 -3.60
C GLN A 60 5.74 3.17 -3.26
N PHE A 61 6.19 3.68 -2.12
CA PHE A 61 5.90 5.01 -1.60
C PHE A 61 7.20 5.78 -1.34
N GLU A 62 7.14 7.12 -1.42
CA GLU A 62 8.21 8.01 -0.97
C GLU A 62 8.28 8.13 0.56
#